data_AF-A0A165FEX9-F1
#
_entry.id   AF-A0A165FEX9-F1
#
_cell.length_a   1.000
_cell.length_b   1.000
_cell.length_c   1.000
_cell.angle_alpha   90.00
_cell.angle_beta   90.00
_cell.angle_gamma   90.00
#
_symmetry.space_group_name_H-M   'P 1'
#
loop_
_entity.id
_entity.type
_entity.pdbx_description
1 polymer ?
#
loop_
_entity_poly.entity_id
_entity_poly.type
_entity_poly.pdbx_seq_one_letter_code
_entity_poly.pdbx_strand_id
1 'polypeptide(L)'
;MLSQSPGPSGHDALPDVTHQPCSEGAVAPPGGSITDPLLEEEFLRAHEWLRDRLVPNDIYAALSVANAPGKFHWSIFLCESNGFGHKFHAATDGVPDGQWRYECAPWSAWNDSRVVAFFPMGEMPQGLDHTHLNEYLQTIPMEVPSIDRLCEPRFTCRVWFKAAVRLLNDVEMFVRCSDVDGLEMQLANRATAAQFSDGIKLLVQSCARPWP
;
A
#
# COMPACT_ATOMS: atom_id res chain seq x y z
N MET A 1 -22.22 18.14 -66.06
CA MET A 1 -21.99 16.77 -66.55
C MET A 1 -21.55 15.95 -65.33
N LEU A 2 -22.47 15.17 -64.75
CA LEU A 2 -22.49 13.69 -64.76
C LEU A 2 -21.31 13.14 -63.91
N SER A 3 -21.48 12.48 -62.77
CA SER A 3 -22.24 11.24 -62.51
C SER A 3 -22.23 10.98 -60.97
N GLN A 4 -23.34 10.88 -60.22
CA GLN A 4 -24.09 9.65 -59.81
C GLN A 4 -23.28 8.33 -59.97
N SER A 5 -23.08 7.46 -58.97
CA SER A 5 -24.07 6.70 -58.19
C SER A 5 -23.39 5.77 -57.13
N PRO A 6 -24.17 5.04 -56.28
CA PRO A 6 -23.83 4.67 -54.89
C PRO A 6 -23.72 3.16 -54.58
N GLY A 7 -23.43 2.82 -53.31
CA GLY A 7 -23.82 1.57 -52.63
C GLY A 7 -22.80 1.06 -51.59
N PRO A 8 -23.11 0.04 -50.76
CA PRO A 8 -24.40 -0.34 -50.19
C PRO A 8 -24.37 -0.49 -48.65
N SER A 9 -25.58 -0.66 -48.13
CA SER A 9 -26.03 -0.96 -46.78
C SER A 9 -25.48 -2.27 -46.19
N GLY A 10 -25.16 -2.24 -44.90
CA GLY A 10 -24.90 -3.42 -44.06
C GLY A 10 -25.39 -3.16 -42.63
N HIS A 11 -26.66 -3.46 -42.38
CA HIS A 11 -27.21 -3.59 -41.03
C HIS A 11 -27.01 -5.04 -40.62
N ASP A 12 -25.99 -5.31 -39.80
CA ASP A 12 -25.86 -6.58 -39.10
C ASP A 12 -26.68 -6.50 -37.81
N ALA A 13 -27.71 -7.36 -37.76
CA ALA A 13 -28.53 -7.61 -36.60
C ALA A 13 -27.71 -8.36 -35.54
N LEU A 14 -27.64 -7.80 -34.33
CA LEU A 14 -27.12 -8.48 -33.15
C LEU A 14 -28.08 -9.62 -32.75
N PRO A 15 -27.57 -10.81 -32.38
CA PRO A 15 -28.42 -11.86 -31.84
C PRO A 15 -28.87 -11.53 -30.41
N ASP A 16 -30.16 -11.79 -30.20
CA ASP A 16 -30.90 -11.76 -28.94
C ASP A 16 -30.32 -12.80 -27.95
N VAL A 17 -29.65 -12.33 -26.90
CA VAL A 17 -29.14 -13.17 -25.81
C VAL A 17 -30.27 -13.31 -24.79
N THR A 18 -30.99 -14.42 -24.91
CA THR A 18 -31.97 -14.87 -23.92
C THR A 18 -31.27 -15.16 -22.60
N HIS A 19 -31.60 -14.38 -21.57
CA HIS A 19 -31.18 -14.61 -20.20
C HIS A 19 -31.74 -15.95 -19.68
N GLN A 20 -30.87 -16.94 -19.54
CA GLN A 20 -31.15 -18.18 -18.83
C GLN A 20 -30.70 -18.00 -17.36
N PRO A 21 -31.60 -18.07 -16.36
CA PRO A 21 -31.20 -17.98 -14.96
C PRO A 21 -30.51 -19.27 -14.53
N CYS A 22 -29.21 -19.20 -14.24
CA CYS A 22 -28.48 -20.24 -13.51
C CYS A 22 -28.93 -20.21 -12.05
N SER A 23 -29.85 -21.09 -11.69
CA SER A 23 -30.16 -21.45 -10.31
C SER A 23 -29.65 -22.85 -10.06
N GLU A 24 -28.49 -23.00 -9.43
CA GLU A 24 -28.08 -24.26 -8.79
C GLU A 24 -26.95 -24.02 -7.75
N GLY A 25 -27.32 -24.15 -6.47
CA GLY A 25 -26.51 -24.80 -5.44
C GLY A 25 -25.30 -24.07 -4.85
N ALA A 26 -25.50 -22.96 -4.13
CA ALA A 26 -24.51 -22.51 -3.14
C ALA A 26 -24.53 -23.43 -1.91
N VAL A 27 -23.62 -24.41 -1.87
CA VAL A 27 -23.29 -25.14 -0.65
C VAL A 27 -22.49 -24.18 0.24
N ALA A 28 -23.04 -23.82 1.40
CA ALA A 28 -22.34 -23.03 2.40
C ALA A 28 -21.03 -23.75 2.80
N PRO A 29 -19.88 -23.06 2.84
CA PRO A 29 -18.67 -23.67 3.37
C PRO A 29 -18.91 -24.05 4.84
N PRO A 30 -18.43 -25.21 5.30
CA PRO A 30 -18.56 -25.58 6.70
C PRO A 30 -17.83 -24.54 7.55
N GLY A 31 -18.60 -23.86 8.40
CA GLY A 31 -18.12 -22.95 9.42
C GLY A 31 -17.30 -23.70 10.45
N GLY A 32 -16.03 -23.92 10.14
CA GLY A 32 -15.01 -24.39 11.06
C GLY A 32 -14.03 -23.27 11.34
N SER A 33 -14.33 -22.41 12.30
CA SER A 33 -13.31 -21.57 12.93
C SER A 33 -12.47 -22.48 13.81
N ILE A 34 -11.47 -23.12 13.22
CA ILE A 34 -10.38 -23.76 13.95
C ILE A 34 -9.30 -22.69 14.07
N THR A 35 -9.42 -21.81 15.06
CA THR A 35 -8.24 -21.05 15.51
C THR A 35 -7.44 -22.03 16.37
N ASP A 36 -6.26 -22.39 15.89
CA ASP A 36 -5.29 -23.14 16.70
C ASP A 36 -4.92 -22.25 17.90
N PRO A 37 -5.22 -22.66 19.15
CA PRO A 37 -4.95 -21.85 20.34
C PRO A 37 -3.47 -21.47 20.47
N LEU A 38 -2.56 -22.28 19.93
CA LEU A 38 -1.12 -22.00 19.96
C LEU A 38 -0.74 -20.89 18.98
N LEU A 39 -1.35 -20.88 17.78
CA LEU A 39 -1.18 -19.76 16.83
C LEU A 39 -1.81 -18.47 17.37
N GLU A 40 -2.90 -18.58 18.13
CA GLU A 40 -3.55 -17.43 18.75
C GLU A 40 -2.69 -16.84 19.88
N GLU A 41 -2.08 -17.67 20.74
CA GLU A 41 -1.15 -17.21 21.77
C GLU A 41 0.16 -16.62 21.21
N GLU A 42 0.73 -17.23 20.16
CA GLU A 42 1.92 -16.68 19.49
C GLU A 42 1.61 -15.37 18.76
N PHE A 43 0.45 -15.28 18.11
CA PHE A 43 -0.06 -14.05 17.52
C PHE A 43 -0.26 -12.96 18.58
N LEU A 44 -0.83 -13.30 19.74
CA LEU A 44 -1.01 -12.37 20.86
C LEU A 44 0.33 -11.90 21.44
N ARG A 45 1.33 -12.78 21.60
CA ARG A 45 2.68 -12.41 22.07
C ARG A 45 3.45 -11.55 21.07
N ALA A 46 3.37 -11.87 19.78
CA ALA A 46 3.93 -11.02 18.73
C ALA A 46 3.20 -9.67 18.68
N HIS A 47 1.87 -9.66 18.84
CA HIS A 47 1.10 -8.43 18.97
C HIS A 47 1.52 -7.62 20.19
N GLU A 48 1.66 -8.23 21.37
CA GLU A 48 2.05 -7.53 22.60
C GLU A 48 3.48 -6.97 22.49
N TRP A 49 4.41 -7.72 21.90
CA TRP A 49 5.77 -7.27 21.64
C TRP A 49 5.87 -6.11 20.62
N LEU A 50 5.01 -6.10 19.59
CA LEU A 50 4.96 -5.01 18.60
C LEU A 50 4.16 -3.81 19.08
N ARG A 51 3.12 -4.04 19.88
CA ARG A 51 2.24 -3.02 20.46
C ARG A 51 3.03 -2.01 21.28
N ASP A 52 4.04 -2.49 21.99
CA ASP A 52 4.95 -1.64 22.77
C ASP A 52 5.99 -0.89 21.93
N ARG A 53 5.98 -1.04 20.60
CA ARG A 53 7.04 -0.55 19.71
C ARG A 53 6.59 0.38 18.59
N LEU A 54 5.29 0.46 18.27
CA LEU A 54 4.78 1.54 17.41
C LEU A 54 4.61 2.80 18.27
N VAL A 55 5.52 3.75 18.09
CA VAL A 55 5.59 4.97 18.88
C VAL A 55 4.61 6.00 18.31
N PRO A 56 3.75 6.61 19.14
CA PRO A 56 2.94 7.74 18.70
C PRO A 56 3.80 8.86 18.11
N ASN A 57 3.31 9.49 17.04
CA ASN A 57 3.96 10.47 16.20
C ASN A 57 5.09 9.97 15.30
N ASP A 58 5.49 8.69 15.36
CA ASP A 58 6.45 8.16 14.39
C ASP A 58 5.79 7.94 13.02
N ILE A 59 6.58 8.18 11.98
CA ILE A 59 6.24 7.90 10.59
C ILE A 59 6.96 6.63 10.16
N TYR A 60 6.21 5.66 9.66
CA TYR A 60 6.70 4.36 9.23
C TYR A 60 6.52 4.15 7.74
N ALA A 61 7.46 3.46 7.11
CA ALA A 61 7.17 2.69 5.91
C ALA A 61 6.50 1.38 6.34
N ALA A 62 5.29 1.13 5.83
CA ALA A 62 4.52 -0.07 6.10
C ALA A 62 4.43 -0.91 4.81
N LEU A 63 4.97 -2.13 4.87
CA LEU A 63 5.00 -3.06 3.75
C LEU A 63 4.04 -4.21 4.03
N SER A 64 3.07 -4.39 3.13
CA SER A 64 2.10 -5.48 3.18
C SER A 64 2.30 -6.47 2.04
N VAL A 65 1.89 -7.72 2.24
CA VAL A 65 1.90 -8.78 1.22
C VAL A 65 1.13 -8.30 -0.02
N ALA A 66 1.77 -8.40 -1.19
CA ALA A 66 1.12 -8.26 -2.48
C ALA A 66 0.90 -9.63 -3.14
N ASN A 67 0.63 -9.64 -4.45
CA ASN A 67 0.24 -10.84 -5.19
C ASN A 67 1.35 -11.90 -5.35
N ALA A 68 2.58 -11.62 -4.92
CA ALA A 68 3.72 -12.54 -5.03
C ALA A 68 4.74 -12.35 -3.89
N PRO A 69 5.46 -13.41 -3.48
CA PRO A 69 6.55 -13.29 -2.51
C PRO A 69 7.62 -12.30 -2.96
N GLY A 70 8.15 -11.51 -2.02
CA GLY A 70 9.12 -10.44 -2.30
C GLY A 70 8.53 -9.25 -3.09
N LYS A 71 7.21 -9.22 -3.30
CA LYS A 71 6.47 -8.06 -3.79
C LYS A 71 5.58 -7.54 -2.67
N PHE A 72 5.64 -6.23 -2.47
CA PHE A 72 4.94 -5.56 -1.39
C PHE A 72 4.03 -4.47 -1.91
N HIS A 73 2.92 -4.27 -1.19
CA HIS A 73 2.19 -3.02 -1.23
C HIS A 73 2.89 -2.02 -0.32
N TRP A 74 3.24 -0.86 -0.87
CA TRP A 74 4.01 0.17 -0.19
C TRP A 74 3.09 1.27 0.32
N SER A 75 3.25 1.61 1.59
CA SER A 75 2.48 2.68 2.23
C SER A 75 3.31 3.43 3.26
N ILE A 76 2.90 4.67 3.52
CA ILE A 76 3.36 5.46 4.66
C ILE A 76 2.31 5.34 5.76
N PHE A 77 2.74 5.16 6.99
CA PHE A 77 1.86 5.09 8.15
C PHE A 77 2.31 6.09 9.21
N LEU A 78 1.44 7.01 9.59
CA LEU A 78 1.63 7.84 10.79
C LEU A 78 0.92 7.14 11.95
N CYS A 79 1.68 6.76 12.97
CA CYS A 79 1.12 6.18 14.20
C CYS A 79 0.65 7.32 15.12
N GLU A 80 -0.64 7.45 15.37
CA GLU A 80 -1.18 8.48 16.27
C GLU A 80 -1.37 7.96 17.69
N SER A 81 -1.65 6.67 17.83
CA SER A 81 -1.75 6.00 19.14
C SER A 81 -1.64 4.49 18.98
N ASN A 82 -0.85 3.80 19.80
CA ASN A 82 -0.82 2.34 19.94
C ASN A 82 -1.17 1.49 18.68
N GLY A 83 -0.51 1.75 17.54
CA GLY A 83 -0.73 1.07 16.24
C GLY A 83 -2.03 1.43 15.48
N PHE A 84 -2.72 2.47 15.91
CA PHE A 84 -3.77 3.19 15.18
C PHE A 84 -3.22 4.52 14.67
N GLY A 85 -3.68 4.91 13.49
CA GLY A 85 -3.36 6.21 12.91
C GLY A 85 -3.83 6.28 11.47
N HIS A 86 -3.03 6.89 10.60
CA HIS A 86 -3.39 7.13 9.21
C HIS A 86 -2.40 6.48 8.25
N LYS A 87 -2.95 5.79 7.24
CA LYS A 87 -2.19 5.18 6.15
C LYS A 87 -2.36 6.01 4.88
N PHE A 88 -1.25 6.23 4.20
CA PHE A 88 -1.16 6.98 2.95
C PHE A 88 -0.52 6.08 1.90
N HIS A 89 -1.18 5.93 0.75
CA HIS A 89 -0.62 5.16 -0.37
C HIS A 89 -1.19 5.60 -1.71
N ALA A 90 -0.58 5.11 -2.79
CA ALA A 90 -1.28 4.98 -4.06
C ALA A 90 -1.98 3.61 -4.10
N ALA A 91 -3.25 3.60 -4.47
CA ALA A 91 -4.10 2.41 -4.56
C ALA A 91 -4.83 2.35 -5.90
N THR A 92 -5.13 1.12 -6.32
CA THR A 92 -6.05 0.82 -7.44
C THR A 92 -7.37 0.21 -6.95
N ASP A 93 -7.45 -0.13 -5.66
CA ASP A 93 -8.59 -0.84 -5.09
C ASP A 93 -9.87 0.02 -5.11
N GLY A 94 -10.98 -0.61 -5.53
CA GLY A 94 -12.29 0.03 -5.62
C GLY A 94 -12.44 1.00 -6.80
N VAL A 95 -11.51 1.02 -7.75
CA VAL A 95 -11.59 1.83 -8.98
C VAL A 95 -11.90 0.91 -10.18
N PRO A 96 -13.01 1.11 -10.91
CA PRO A 96 -13.45 0.21 -11.98
C PRO A 96 -12.39 -0.08 -13.06
N ASP A 97 -11.55 0.91 -13.38
CA ASP A 97 -10.56 0.80 -14.46
C ASP A 97 -9.14 0.48 -13.94
N GLY A 98 -9.01 0.20 -12.63
CA GLY A 98 -7.70 -0.02 -11.99
C GLY A 98 -6.79 1.22 -12.04
N GLN A 99 -7.36 2.41 -12.24
CA GLN A 99 -6.60 3.65 -12.27
C GLN A 99 -6.03 3.95 -10.88
N TRP A 100 -4.76 4.36 -10.84
CA TRP A 100 -4.09 4.78 -9.62
C TRP A 100 -4.70 6.05 -9.06
N ARG A 101 -4.96 6.03 -7.75
CA ARG A 101 -5.35 7.20 -6.97
C ARG A 101 -4.59 7.24 -5.65
N TYR A 102 -4.40 8.45 -5.15
CA TYR A 102 -3.98 8.66 -3.77
C TYR A 102 -5.12 8.32 -2.80
N GLU A 103 -4.78 7.71 -1.68
CA GLU A 103 -5.69 7.44 -0.57
C GLU A 103 -5.02 7.80 0.76
N CYS A 104 -5.77 8.47 1.62
CA CYS A 104 -5.46 8.68 3.02
C CYS A 104 -6.66 8.16 3.83
N ALA A 105 -6.41 7.20 4.72
CA ALA A 105 -7.49 6.59 5.50
C ALA A 105 -7.03 6.24 6.92
N PRO A 106 -7.93 6.30 7.91
CA PRO A 106 -7.70 5.70 9.22
C PRO A 106 -7.36 4.22 9.06
N TRP A 107 -6.36 3.77 9.81
CA TRP A 107 -5.87 2.41 9.69
C TRP A 107 -5.32 1.88 11.02
N SER A 108 -5.51 0.58 11.23
CA SER A 108 -5.01 -0.15 12.40
C SER A 108 -4.02 -1.21 11.95
N ALA A 109 -2.77 -1.05 12.36
CA ALA A 109 -1.67 -1.98 12.10
C ALA A 109 -1.96 -3.41 12.56
N TRP A 110 -2.75 -3.53 13.63
CA TRP A 110 -3.10 -4.80 14.27
C TRP A 110 -4.21 -5.55 13.53
N ASN A 111 -5.11 -4.83 12.88
CA ASN A 111 -6.25 -5.44 12.17
C ASN A 111 -5.92 -5.82 10.72
N ASP A 112 -4.78 -5.40 10.19
CA ASP A 112 -4.33 -5.78 8.84
C ASP A 112 -3.37 -6.97 8.92
N SER A 113 -3.90 -8.16 8.62
CA SER A 113 -3.13 -9.42 8.61
C SER A 113 -2.13 -9.49 7.47
N ARG A 114 -2.22 -8.61 6.48
CA ARG A 114 -1.30 -8.59 5.33
C ARG A 114 -0.02 -7.82 5.63
N VAL A 115 0.04 -7.04 6.70
CA VAL A 115 1.25 -6.29 7.02
C VAL A 115 2.37 -7.24 7.39
N VAL A 116 3.51 -7.07 6.73
CA VAL A 116 4.72 -7.85 6.96
C VAL A 116 5.65 -7.11 7.90
N ALA A 117 5.85 -5.81 7.68
CA ALA A 117 6.81 -5.05 8.44
C ALA A 117 6.50 -3.55 8.51
N PHE A 118 6.99 -2.95 9.59
CA PHE A 118 7.01 -1.52 9.85
C PHE A 118 8.45 -1.06 10.04
N PHE A 119 8.82 0.01 9.33
CA PHE A 119 10.16 0.59 9.39
C PHE A 119 10.06 2.07 9.74
N PRO A 120 10.49 2.51 10.94
CA PRO A 120 10.43 3.92 11.32
C PRO A 120 11.34 4.70 10.38
N MET A 121 10.84 5.74 9.74
CA MET A 121 11.61 6.53 8.77
C MET A 121 11.62 8.03 9.08
N GLY A 122 10.82 8.45 10.05
CA GLY A 122 10.68 9.83 10.44
C GLY A 122 9.75 9.99 11.64
N GLU A 123 9.45 11.23 11.98
CA GLU A 123 8.57 11.59 13.07
C GLU A 123 7.77 12.84 12.70
N MET A 124 6.61 12.98 13.32
CA MET A 124 5.74 14.14 13.19
C MET A 124 6.17 15.20 14.21
N PRO A 125 6.49 16.43 13.77
CA PRO A 125 6.78 17.53 14.69
C PRO A 125 5.63 17.79 15.67
N GLN A 126 5.96 18.26 16.87
CA GLN A 126 4.97 18.55 17.90
C GLN A 126 3.93 19.57 17.41
N GLY A 127 2.66 19.24 17.59
CA GLY A 127 1.53 20.10 17.18
C GLY A 127 1.06 19.89 15.75
N LEU A 128 1.72 19.03 14.97
CA LEU A 128 1.26 18.59 13.67
C LEU A 128 0.56 17.22 13.77
N ASP A 129 -0.20 16.87 12.74
CA ASP A 129 -1.00 15.64 12.66
C ASP A 129 -1.04 15.08 11.23
N HIS A 130 -1.85 14.05 10.99
CA HIS A 130 -1.98 13.42 9.68
C HIS A 130 -2.46 14.38 8.58
N THR A 131 -3.19 15.45 8.91
CA THR A 131 -3.71 16.40 7.91
C THR A 131 -2.57 17.18 7.27
N HIS A 132 -1.55 17.55 8.05
CA HIS A 132 -0.35 18.22 7.54
C HIS A 132 0.44 17.30 6.62
N LEU A 133 0.60 16.02 6.96
CA LEU A 133 1.26 15.06 6.06
C LEU A 133 0.46 14.87 4.77
N ASN A 134 -0.86 14.79 4.89
CA ASN A 134 -1.78 14.66 3.77
C ASN A 134 -1.67 15.83 2.79
N GLU A 135 -1.48 17.06 3.28
CA GLU A 135 -1.31 18.25 2.45
C GLU A 135 -0.15 18.13 1.46
N TYR A 136 0.96 17.51 1.88
CA TYR A 136 2.10 17.22 0.99
C TYR A 136 1.84 16.00 0.11
N LEU A 137 1.46 14.87 0.72
CA LEU A 137 1.39 13.59 0.03
C LEU A 137 0.33 13.54 -1.08
N GLN A 138 -0.79 14.26 -0.93
CA GLN A 138 -1.83 14.33 -1.95
C GLN A 138 -1.41 15.07 -3.22
N THR A 139 -0.34 15.86 -3.18
CA THR A 139 0.16 16.63 -4.33
C THR A 139 1.01 15.80 -5.29
N ILE A 140 1.42 14.60 -4.88
CA ILE A 140 2.29 13.72 -5.65
C ILE A 140 1.52 13.21 -6.88
N PRO A 141 1.99 13.49 -8.11
CA PRO A 141 1.34 13.00 -9.32
C PRO A 141 1.33 11.47 -9.40
N MET A 142 0.23 10.89 -9.91
CA MET A 142 0.12 9.44 -10.17
C MET A 142 0.82 9.02 -11.49
N GLU A 143 2.05 9.48 -11.68
CA GLU A 143 2.89 9.21 -12.85
C GLU A 143 4.33 8.91 -12.45
N VAL A 144 5.11 8.30 -13.35
CA VAL A 144 6.52 7.99 -13.09
C VAL A 144 7.34 9.29 -13.11
N PRO A 145 7.95 9.70 -11.98
CA PRO A 145 8.81 10.88 -11.92
C PRO A 145 9.96 10.78 -12.91
N SER A 146 10.41 11.90 -13.47
CA SER A 146 11.48 11.94 -14.48
C SER A 146 12.75 11.20 -14.03
N ILE A 147 13.12 11.29 -12.76
CA ILE A 147 14.27 10.60 -12.16
C ILE A 147 14.15 9.07 -12.21
N ASP A 148 12.93 8.53 -12.18
CA ASP A 148 12.68 7.09 -12.14
C ASP A 148 12.38 6.50 -13.53
N ARG A 149 12.12 7.31 -14.56
CA ARG A 149 11.67 6.83 -15.90
C ARG A 149 12.62 5.84 -16.58
N LEU A 150 13.91 5.87 -16.25
CA LEU A 150 14.89 4.94 -16.81
C LEU A 150 14.81 3.53 -16.17
N CYS A 151 14.33 3.45 -14.93
CA CYS A 151 14.31 2.21 -14.14
C CYS A 151 12.88 1.68 -13.92
N GLU A 152 11.88 2.55 -14.01
CA GLU A 152 10.48 2.25 -13.71
C GLU A 152 9.63 2.43 -14.99
N PRO A 153 9.28 1.34 -15.69
CA PRO A 153 8.56 1.43 -16.96
C PRO A 153 7.09 1.86 -16.81
N ARG A 154 6.55 1.82 -15.58
CA ARG A 154 5.15 2.16 -15.27
C ARG A 154 5.01 2.62 -13.82
N PHE A 155 3.94 3.36 -13.54
CA PHE A 155 3.62 3.80 -12.20
C PHE A 155 3.13 2.65 -11.31
N THR A 156 3.53 2.67 -10.05
CA THR A 156 3.15 1.69 -9.01
C THR A 156 3.11 2.37 -7.63
N CYS A 157 2.52 1.73 -6.62
CA CYS A 157 2.60 2.19 -5.23
C CYS A 157 4.04 2.32 -4.71
N ARG A 158 4.97 1.51 -5.22
CA ARG A 158 6.41 1.66 -4.94
C ARG A 158 6.97 2.96 -5.51
N VAL A 159 6.64 3.28 -6.77
CA VAL A 159 7.06 4.53 -7.41
C VAL A 159 6.51 5.73 -6.64
N TRP A 160 5.24 5.69 -6.25
CA TRP A 160 4.63 6.70 -5.39
C TRP A 160 5.35 6.84 -4.05
N PHE A 161 5.64 5.72 -3.38
CA PHE A 161 6.34 5.71 -2.09
C PHE A 161 7.73 6.37 -2.19
N LYS A 162 8.51 6.06 -3.23
CA LYS A 162 9.80 6.72 -3.46
C LYS A 162 9.64 8.23 -3.68
N ALA A 163 8.65 8.65 -4.47
CA ALA A 163 8.35 10.07 -4.67
C ALA A 163 7.95 10.75 -3.35
N ALA A 164 7.16 10.08 -2.52
CA ALA A 164 6.76 10.56 -1.20
C ALA A 164 7.96 10.73 -0.27
N VAL A 165 8.86 9.74 -0.18
CA VAL A 165 10.07 9.85 0.67
C VAL A 165 10.96 11.02 0.20
N ARG A 166 11.14 11.21 -1.11
CA ARG A 166 11.88 12.36 -1.65
C ARG A 166 11.22 13.68 -1.25
N LEU A 167 9.91 13.81 -1.46
CA LEU A 167 9.16 15.01 -1.07
C LEU A 167 9.30 15.31 0.43
N LEU A 168 9.12 14.29 1.29
CA LEU A 168 9.22 14.44 2.74
C LEU A 168 10.65 14.74 3.23
N ASN A 169 11.66 14.28 2.49
CA ASN A 169 13.06 14.64 2.69
C ASN A 169 13.32 16.09 2.28
N ASP A 170 12.83 16.51 1.12
CA ASP A 170 13.08 17.83 0.54
C ASP A 170 12.46 18.97 1.36
N VAL A 171 11.36 18.70 2.08
CA VAL A 171 10.76 19.67 3.02
C VAL A 171 11.49 19.71 4.37
N GLU A 172 12.45 18.81 4.60
CA GLU A 172 13.31 18.78 5.80
C GLU A 172 12.53 18.90 7.11
N MET A 173 11.39 18.21 7.21
CA MET A 173 10.51 18.31 8.39
C MET A 173 10.12 16.94 8.94
N PHE A 174 9.84 15.97 8.06
CA PHE A 174 9.23 14.71 8.45
C PHE A 174 10.19 13.53 8.36
N VAL A 175 10.98 13.46 7.29
CA VAL A 175 11.86 12.33 6.97
C VAL A 175 13.24 12.86 6.57
N ARG A 176 14.31 12.12 6.87
CA ARG A 176 15.66 12.40 6.35
C ARG A 176 16.17 11.17 5.62
N CYS A 177 16.21 11.25 4.30
CA CYS A 177 16.64 10.15 3.44
C CYS A 177 17.31 10.71 2.17
N SER A 178 18.65 10.76 2.17
CA SER A 178 19.43 11.20 1.01
C SER A 178 19.54 10.15 -0.10
N ASP A 179 19.27 8.87 0.22
CA ASP A 179 19.34 7.75 -0.71
C ASP A 179 18.05 6.91 -0.64
N VAL A 180 17.04 7.38 -1.37
CA VAL A 180 15.70 6.76 -1.39
C VAL A 180 15.72 5.39 -2.06
N ASP A 181 16.56 5.19 -3.07
CA ASP A 181 16.72 3.91 -3.75
C ASP A 181 17.39 2.87 -2.83
N GLY A 182 18.44 3.28 -2.10
CA GLY A 182 19.06 2.45 -1.06
C GLY A 182 18.11 2.11 0.08
N LEU A 183 17.26 3.07 0.51
CA LEU A 183 16.20 2.82 1.48
C LEU A 183 15.22 1.76 0.96
N GLU A 184 14.61 1.97 -0.21
CA GLU A 184 13.64 1.03 -0.80
C GLU A 184 14.21 -0.39 -0.87
N MET A 185 15.41 -0.54 -1.42
CA MET A 185 16.08 -1.84 -1.54
C MET A 185 16.29 -2.49 -0.17
N GLN A 186 16.74 -1.72 0.83
CA GLN A 186 16.92 -2.22 2.19
C GLN A 186 15.60 -2.69 2.80
N LEU A 187 14.54 -1.88 2.69
CA LEU A 187 13.23 -2.21 3.25
C LEU A 187 12.64 -3.47 2.59
N ALA A 188 12.73 -3.56 1.25
CA ALA A 188 12.26 -4.71 0.50
C ALA A 188 12.99 -6.00 0.90
N ASN A 189 14.32 -5.95 1.04
CA ASN A 189 15.12 -7.11 1.47
C ASN A 189 14.76 -7.57 2.88
N ARG A 190 14.60 -6.62 3.82
CA ARG A 190 14.23 -6.95 5.21
C ARG A 190 12.79 -7.47 5.31
N ALA A 191 11.85 -6.88 4.59
CA ALA A 191 10.48 -7.37 4.53
C ALA A 191 10.40 -8.76 3.87
N THR A 192 11.22 -9.03 2.85
CA THR A 192 11.31 -10.37 2.25
C THR A 192 11.80 -11.39 3.26
N ALA A 193 12.88 -11.09 3.99
CA ALA A 193 13.35 -11.98 5.06
C ALA A 193 12.28 -12.21 6.14
N ALA A 194 11.54 -11.16 6.52
CA ALA A 194 10.41 -11.25 7.46
C ALA A 194 9.30 -12.17 6.94
N GLN A 195 8.94 -12.04 5.66
CA GLN A 195 7.88 -12.84 5.03
C GLN A 195 8.17 -14.34 5.09
N PHE A 196 9.45 -14.74 5.04
CA PHE A 196 9.87 -16.14 5.14
C PHE A 196 10.19 -16.61 6.57
N SER A 197 10.07 -15.73 7.57
CA SER A 197 10.32 -16.05 8.98
C SER A 197 8.99 -16.23 9.73
N ASP A 198 8.35 -17.39 9.56
CA ASP A 198 7.19 -17.92 10.32
C ASP A 198 6.20 -16.90 10.95
N GLY A 199 5.80 -15.87 10.19
CA GLY A 199 4.71 -14.96 10.57
C GLY A 199 5.04 -13.86 11.59
N ILE A 200 6.31 -13.64 11.93
CA ILE A 200 6.68 -12.51 12.80
C ILE A 200 6.57 -11.22 12.00
N LYS A 201 5.49 -10.44 12.25
CA LYS A 201 5.43 -9.03 11.85
C LYS A 201 6.66 -8.33 12.43
N LEU A 202 7.56 -7.80 11.59
CA LEU A 202 8.80 -7.19 12.10
C LEU A 202 8.62 -5.67 12.26
N LEU A 203 8.84 -5.19 13.48
CA LEU A 203 9.30 -3.82 13.70
C LEU A 203 10.81 -3.81 13.59
N VAL A 204 11.28 -3.42 12.42
CA VAL A 204 12.71 -3.34 12.15
C VAL A 204 13.11 -1.89 12.34
N GLN A 205 13.97 -1.63 13.31
CA GLN A 205 14.61 -0.33 13.48
C GLN A 205 15.33 0.03 12.16
N SER A 206 14.87 1.08 11.49
CA SER A 206 15.46 1.51 10.23
C SER A 206 16.76 2.28 10.51
N CYS A 207 17.56 2.44 9.46
CA CYS A 207 18.81 3.21 9.51
C CYS A 207 18.56 4.73 9.43
N ALA A 208 17.30 5.19 9.34
CA ALA A 208 16.96 6.60 9.40
C ALA A 208 17.40 7.14 10.76
N ARG A 209 18.25 8.18 10.74
CA ARG A 209 18.69 8.81 11.97
C ARG A 209 17.49 9.51 12.61
N PRO A 210 17.34 9.46 13.95
CA PRO A 210 16.35 10.26 14.64
C PRO A 210 16.53 11.74 14.28
N TRP A 211 15.42 12.46 14.23
CA TRP A 211 15.44 13.92 14.14
C TRP A 211 16.08 14.48 15.44
N PRO A 212 16.96 15.49 15.37
CA PRO A 212 17.60 16.09 16.53
C PRO A 212 16.67 16.99 17.33
#